data_AF-A0A0H4LRM1-F1
#
_entry.id   AF-A0A0H4LRM1-F1
#
_cell.length_a   1.000
_cell.length_b   1.000
_cell.length_c   1.000
_cell.angle_alpha   90.00
_cell.angle_beta   90.00
_cell.angle_gamma   90.00
#
_symmetry.space_group_name_H-M   'P 1'
#
loop_
_entity.id
_entity.type
_entity.pdbx_description
1 polymer ?
#
loop_
_entity_poly.entity_id
_entity_poly.type
_entity_poly.pdbx_seq_one_letter_code
_entity_poly.pdbx_strand_id
1 'polypeptide(L)'
;MKQVKVSNVERDNFIRSVEESVGSFNLGSERSLINLVFKHLKLLEYNDNLETELINFRRELIEYDINTGHRNNRDVEELLFKIKNRNLPYI
;
A
#
# COMPACT_ATOMS: atom_id res chain seq x y z
N MET A 1 -10.60 27.20 -0.54
CA MET A 1 -10.03 25.93 -0.03
C MET A 1 -8.83 25.59 -0.87
N LYS A 2 -7.62 25.59 -0.29
CA LYS A 2 -6.41 25.19 -1.02
C LYS A 2 -6.41 23.67 -1.12
N GLN A 3 -6.67 23.14 -2.31
CA GLN A 3 -6.36 21.74 -2.60
C GLN A 3 -4.84 21.60 -2.48
N VAL A 4 -4.38 21.02 -1.37
CA VAL A 4 -2.98 20.60 -1.24
C VAL A 4 -2.83 19.40 -2.14
N LYS A 5 -2.41 19.63 -3.39
CA LYS A 5 -1.84 18.56 -4.20
C LYS A 5 -0.71 17.96 -3.38
N VAL A 6 -0.88 16.73 -2.89
CA VAL A 6 0.23 15.89 -2.44
C VAL A 6 1.34 16.10 -3.45
N SER A 7 2.52 16.54 -3.01
CA SER A 7 3.61 16.74 -3.96
C SER A 7 3.88 15.38 -4.61
N ASN A 8 4.01 15.34 -5.94
CA ASN A 8 4.28 14.08 -6.64
C ASN A 8 5.46 13.32 -5.97
N VAL A 9 6.43 14.05 -5.41
CA VAL A 9 7.58 13.50 -4.67
C VAL A 9 7.19 12.67 -3.43
N GLU A 10 6.24 13.13 -2.59
CA GLU A 10 5.82 12.38 -1.39
C GLU A 10 5.08 11.09 -1.77
N ARG A 11 4.24 11.18 -2.80
CA ARG A 11 3.54 10.02 -3.38
C ARG A 11 4.54 9.03 -3.96
N ASP A 12 5.48 9.49 -4.78
CA ASP A 12 6.49 8.65 -5.42
C ASP A 12 7.39 7.98 -4.37
N ASN A 13 7.76 8.70 -3.31
CA ASN A 13 8.53 8.13 -2.20
C ASN A 13 7.74 7.06 -1.43
N PHE A 14 6.44 7.28 -1.21
CA PHE A 14 5.57 6.28 -0.60
C PHE A 14 5.47 5.03 -1.47
N ILE A 15 5.16 5.19 -2.77
CA ILE A 15 5.05 4.08 -3.73
C ILE A 15 6.35 3.29 -3.75
N ARG A 16 7.50 3.96 -3.92
CA ARG A 16 8.82 3.31 -3.91
C ARG A 16 9.06 2.53 -2.63
N SER A 17 8.72 3.10 -1.47
CA SER A 17 8.89 2.41 -0.19
C SER A 17 8.06 1.12 -0.10
N VAL A 18 6.87 1.08 -0.72
CA VAL A 18 6.03 -0.11 -0.77
C VAL A 18 6.58 -1.13 -1.77
N GLU A 19 7.05 -0.68 -2.94
CA GLU A 19 7.72 -1.54 -3.93
C GLU A 19 8.97 -2.22 -3.35
N GLU A 20 9.76 -1.51 -2.54
CA GLU A 20 10.91 -2.08 -1.84
C GLU A 20 10.53 -3.21 -0.88
N SER A 21 9.38 -3.13 -0.18
CA SER A 21 8.86 -4.26 0.61
C SER A 21 8.51 -5.44 -0.28
N VAL A 22 7.83 -5.19 -1.40
CA VAL A 22 7.44 -6.26 -2.33
C VAL A 22 8.66 -6.99 -2.89
N GLY A 23 9.77 -6.28 -3.08
CA GLY A 23 11.04 -6.87 -3.50
C GLY A 23 11.62 -7.90 -2.53
N SER A 24 11.22 -7.90 -1.26
CA SER A 24 11.65 -8.90 -0.27
C SER A 24 10.69 -10.10 -0.17
N PHE A 25 9.52 -10.03 -0.80
CA PHE A 25 8.52 -11.10 -0.76
C PHE A 25 9.00 -12.32 -1.54
N ASN A 26 8.67 -13.50 -1.04
CA ASN A 26 8.85 -14.76 -1.73
C ASN A 26 7.85 -14.88 -2.88
N LEU A 27 8.34 -14.61 -4.09
CA LEU A 27 7.60 -14.65 -5.37
C LEU A 27 6.80 -15.94 -5.61
N GLY A 28 7.18 -17.06 -4.98
CA GLY A 28 6.51 -18.36 -5.11
C GLY A 28 5.29 -18.53 -4.18
N SER A 29 5.39 -18.08 -2.93
CA SER A 29 4.33 -18.23 -1.91
C SER A 29 3.43 -17.01 -1.77
N GLU A 30 3.88 -15.85 -2.22
CA GLU A 30 3.23 -14.56 -1.93
C GLU A 30 2.68 -13.87 -3.18
N ARG A 31 2.60 -14.58 -4.31
CA ARG A 31 2.10 -14.03 -5.58
C ARG A 31 0.75 -13.29 -5.43
N SER A 32 -0.16 -13.81 -4.61
CA SER A 32 -1.46 -13.18 -4.38
C SER A 32 -1.34 -11.85 -3.62
N LEU A 33 -0.47 -11.78 -2.61
CA LEU A 33 -0.16 -10.53 -1.89
C LEU A 33 0.50 -9.52 -2.83
N ILE A 34 1.49 -9.97 -3.60
CA ILE A 34 2.20 -9.15 -4.59
C ILE A 34 1.20 -8.52 -5.58
N ASN A 35 0.29 -9.33 -6.15
CA ASN A 35 -0.72 -8.85 -7.09
C ASN A 35 -1.67 -7.82 -6.45
N LEU A 36 -2.08 -8.04 -5.20
CA LEU A 36 -2.90 -7.09 -4.44
C LEU A 36 -2.17 -5.76 -4.26
N VAL A 37 -0.91 -5.79 -3.84
CA VAL A 37 -0.10 -4.58 -3.66
C VAL A 37 0.06 -3.82 -4.97
N PHE A 38 0.41 -4.50 -6.06
CA PHE A 38 0.58 -3.85 -7.37
C PHE A 38 -0.72 -3.25 -7.93
N LYS A 39 -1.89 -3.86 -7.65
CA LYS A 39 -3.19 -3.27 -7.98
C LYS A 39 -3.34 -1.90 -7.32
N HIS A 40 -3.07 -1.80 -6.03
CA HIS A 40 -3.21 -0.54 -5.28
C HIS A 40 -2.12 0.47 -5.64
N LEU A 41 -0.87 0.07 -5.88
CA LEU A 41 0.20 0.98 -6.31
C LEU A 41 -0.15 1.71 -7.60
N LYS A 42 -0.66 0.99 -8.62
CA LYS A 42 -1.14 1.59 -9.87
C LYS A 42 -2.26 2.59 -9.63
N LEU A 43 -3.20 2.28 -8.74
CA LEU A 43 -4.28 3.20 -8.41
C LEU A 43 -3.75 4.45 -7.69
N LEU A 44 -2.73 4.31 -6.84
CA LEU A 44 -2.10 5.47 -6.17
C LEU A 44 -1.30 6.36 -7.14
N GLU A 45 -0.71 5.80 -8.19
CA GLU A 45 -0.02 6.58 -9.24
C GLU A 45 -0.99 7.51 -9.99
N TYR A 46 -2.16 6.98 -10.38
CA TYR A 46 -3.07 7.65 -11.32
C TYR A 46 -4.33 8.26 -10.69
N ASN A 47 -4.66 7.97 -9.43
CA ASN A 47 -5.89 8.46 -8.79
C ASN A 47 -5.67 9.77 -8.02
N ASP A 48 -6.56 10.73 -8.21
CA ASP A 48 -6.60 11.98 -7.44
C ASP A 48 -7.08 11.74 -6.00
N ASN A 49 -7.89 10.71 -5.77
CA ASN A 49 -8.45 10.36 -4.46
C ASN A 49 -7.60 9.32 -3.72
N LEU A 50 -6.39 9.76 -3.37
CA LEU A 50 -5.38 8.96 -2.68
C LEU A 50 -5.88 8.38 -1.34
N GLU A 51 -6.65 9.15 -0.58
CA GLU A 51 -7.11 8.74 0.76
C GLU A 51 -8.08 7.56 0.68
N THR A 52 -9.02 7.59 -0.26
CA THR A 52 -9.94 6.48 -0.49
C THR A 52 -9.19 5.22 -0.90
N GLU A 53 -8.18 5.38 -1.77
CA GLU A 53 -7.38 4.26 -2.23
C GLU A 53 -6.57 3.62 -1.08
N LEU A 54 -6.03 4.43 -0.18
CA LEU A 54 -5.29 3.93 0.98
C LEU A 54 -6.20 3.23 2.00
N ILE A 55 -7.44 3.71 2.17
CA ILE A 55 -8.45 3.03 3.01
C ILE A 55 -8.78 1.67 2.40
N ASN A 56 -8.99 1.59 1.10
CA ASN A 56 -9.25 0.34 0.39
C ASN A 56 -8.05 -0.61 0.49
N PHE A 57 -6.84 -0.11 0.26
CA PHE A 57 -5.62 -0.91 0.34
C PHE A 57 -5.44 -1.51 1.74
N ARG A 58 -5.61 -0.70 2.80
CA ARG A 58 -5.58 -1.18 4.18
C ARG A 58 -6.62 -2.27 4.43
N ARG A 59 -7.85 -2.09 3.95
CA ARG A 59 -8.93 -3.06 4.12
C ARG A 59 -8.62 -4.37 3.41
N GLU A 60 -8.22 -4.32 2.14
CA GLU A 60 -7.90 -5.52 1.35
C GLU A 60 -6.70 -6.29 1.93
N LEU A 61 -5.71 -5.60 2.51
CA LEU A 61 -4.61 -6.25 3.24
C LEU A 61 -5.07 -7.03 4.48
N ILE A 62 -5.96 -6.44 5.28
CA ILE A 62 -6.52 -7.11 6.46
C ILE A 62 -7.36 -8.31 6.05
N GLU A 63 -8.20 -8.16 5.01
CA GLU A 63 -9.01 -9.26 4.48
C GLU A 63 -8.12 -10.38 3.92
N TYR A 64 -7.05 -10.05 3.20
CA TYR A 64 -6.08 -11.02 2.69
C TYR A 64 -5.42 -11.82 3.82
N ASP A 65 -4.97 -11.15 4.87
CA ASP A 65 -4.31 -11.77 6.01
C ASP A 65 -5.22 -12.77 6.73
N ILE A 66 -6.46 -12.37 6.99
CA ILE A 66 -7.49 -13.25 7.57
C ILE A 66 -7.74 -14.45 6.64
N ASN A 67 -7.94 -14.22 5.34
CA ASN A 67 -8.30 -15.27 4.38
C ASN A 67 -7.16 -16.26 4.13
N THR A 68 -5.91 -15.85 4.33
CA THR A 68 -4.74 -16.73 4.20
C THR A 68 -4.34 -17.40 5.51
N GLY A 69 -5.03 -17.12 6.62
CA GLY A 69 -4.72 -17.66 7.94
C GLY A 69 -3.38 -17.14 8.45
N HIS A 70 -3.08 -15.85 8.23
CA HIS A 70 -1.90 -15.16 8.73
C HIS A 70 -0.56 -15.70 8.20
N ARG A 71 -0.56 -16.40 7.06
CA ARG A 71 0.65 -17.01 6.47
C ARG A 71 1.71 -15.99 6.08
N ASN A 72 1.30 -14.77 5.75
CA ASN A 72 2.19 -13.66 5.34
C ASN A 72 2.08 -12.48 6.31
N ASN A 73 1.77 -12.75 7.59
CA ASN A 73 1.45 -11.70 8.57
C ASN A 73 2.56 -10.64 8.69
N ARG A 74 3.83 -11.07 8.67
CA ARG A 74 4.97 -10.14 8.73
C ARG A 74 4.93 -9.11 7.59
N ASP A 75 4.74 -9.60 6.37
CA ASP A 75 4.72 -8.79 5.16
C ASP A 75 3.49 -7.87 5.12
N VAL A 76 2.33 -8.38 5.57
CA VAL A 76 1.12 -7.57 5.74
C VAL A 76 1.32 -6.48 6.80
N GLU A 77 1.88 -6.80 7.97
CA GLU A 77 2.14 -5.84 9.04
C GLU A 77 3.08 -4.72 8.59
N GLU A 78 4.12 -5.05 7.83
CA GLU A 78 5.02 -4.05 7.25
C GLU A 78 4.28 -3.09 6.32
N LEU A 79 3.45 -3.61 5.42
CA LEU A 79 2.64 -2.79 4.51
C LEU A 79 1.65 -1.91 5.27
N LEU A 80 0.95 -2.46 6.27
CA LEU A 80 0.03 -1.70 7.13
C LEU A 80 0.76 -0.60 7.91
N PHE A 81 1.96 -0.88 8.41
CA PHE A 81 2.80 0.11 9.07
C PHE A 81 3.17 1.26 8.14
N LYS A 82 3.57 0.97 6.88
CA LYS A 82 3.89 2.00 5.88
C LYS A 82 2.66 2.84 5.53
N ILE A 83 1.49 2.22 5.34
CA ILE A 83 0.23 2.94 5.10
C ILE A 83 -0.13 3.86 6.28
N LYS A 84 0.09 3.41 7.51
CA LYS A 84 -0.19 4.19 8.73
C LYS A 84 0.77 5.36 8.91
N ASN A 85 2.07 5.16 8.64
CA ASN A 85 3.13 6.14 8.84
C ASN A 85 3.51 6.89 7.58
N ARG A 86 2.63 6.90 6.57
CA ARG A 86 2.85 7.67 5.36
C ARG A 86 2.99 9.15 5.71
N ASN A 87 4.09 9.77 5.28
CA ASN A 87 4.26 11.23 5.34
C ASN A 87 3.45 11.88 4.21
N LEU A 88 2.14 11.68 4.22
CA LEU A 88 1.21 12.36 3.32
C LEU A 88 0.47 13.40 4.16
N PRO A 89 0.43 14.68 3.73
CA PRO A 89 -0.24 15.71 4.50
C PRO A 89 -1.68 15.29 4.78
N TYR A 90 -2.03 15.23 6.06
CA TYR A 90 -3.43 15.15 6.50
C TYR A 90 -4.16 16.34 5.88
N ILE A 91 -5.30 16.08 5.21
CA ILE A 91 -6.19 17.13 4.72
C ILE A 91 -6.91 17.76 5.91
#